data_AF-A0A7Z9LW13-F1
#
_entry.id   AF-A0A7Z9LW13-F1
#
_cell.length_a   1.000
_cell.length_b   1.000
_cell.length_c   1.000
_cell.angle_alpha   90.00
_cell.angle_beta   90.00
_cell.angle_gamma   90.00
#
_symmetry.space_group_name_H-M   'P 1'
#
loop_
_entity.id
_entity.type
_entity.pdbx_description
1 polymer ?
#
loop_
_entity_poly.entity_id
_entity_poly.type
_entity_poly.pdbx_seq_one_letter_code
_entity_poly.pdbx_strand_id
1 'polypeptide(L)' 'MKYLFTVTLFCTLLGALPLQAQVQSERDKAVRQDKQEVSADDTWIYDNFKHAREEALRSKKPLLIVFRY' A
#
# COMPACT_ATOMS: atom_id res chain seq x y z
N MET A 1 -13.77 39.19 21.21
CA MET A 1 -13.01 39.18 19.94
C MET A 1 -11.83 38.21 19.93
N LYS A 2 -10.99 38.15 20.97
CA LYS A 2 -9.78 37.30 21.02
C LYS A 2 -10.06 35.78 20.88
N TYR A 3 -11.12 35.28 21.51
CA TYR A 3 -11.52 33.87 21.46
C TYR A 3 -12.21 33.47 20.15
N LEU A 4 -12.81 34.42 19.43
CA LEU A 4 -13.48 34.16 18.16
C LEU A 4 -12.45 33.75 17.10
N PHE A 5 -11.33 34.47 17.03
CA PHE A 5 -10.20 34.14 16.15
C PHE A 5 -9.53 32.80 16.49
N THR A 6 -9.46 32.43 17.78
CA THR A 6 -8.84 31.17 18.20
C THR A 6 -9.70 29.96 17.82
N VAL A 7 -11.02 30.09 17.91
CA VAL A 7 -11.96 29.03 17.52
C VAL A 7 -11.94 28.81 16.01
N THR A 8 -11.89 29.87 15.20
CA THR A 8 -11.85 29.74 13.73
C THR A 8 -10.57 29.06 13.25
N LEU A 9 -9.42 29.38 13.86
CA LEU A 9 -8.13 28.77 13.52
C LEU A 9 -8.05 27.28 13.92
N PHE A 10 -8.71 26.90 15.00
CA PHE A 10 -8.74 25.50 15.46
C PHE A 10 -9.64 24.63 14.55
N CYS A 11 -10.78 25.15 14.10
CA CYS A 11 -11.67 24.44 13.19
C CYS A 11 -11.05 24.19 11.81
N THR A 12 -10.22 25.10 11.28
CA THR A 12 -9.54 24.89 10.00
C THR A 12 -8.42 23.85 10.09
N LEU A 13 -7.71 23.75 11.21
CA LEU A 13 -6.68 22.70 11.40
C LEU A 13 -7.27 21.29 11.49
N LEU A 14 -8.42 21.12 12.14
CA LEU A 14 -9.05 19.80 12.31
C LEU A 14 -9.70 19.26 11.04
N GLY A 15 -10.11 20.13 10.11
CA GLY A 15 -10.74 19.72 8.85
C GLY A 15 -9.78 19.12 7.81
N ALA A 16 -8.48 19.35 7.92
CA ALA A 16 -7.49 18.89 6.94
C ALA A 16 -6.95 17.47 7.19
N LEU A 17 -7.02 16.98 8.43
CA LEU A 17 -6.50 15.66 8.83
C LEU A 17 -7.26 14.44 8.26
N PRO A 18 -8.60 14.41 8.18
CA PRO A 18 -9.31 13.20 7.77
C PRO A 18 -9.11 12.85 6.28
N LEU A 19 -8.80 13.84 5.43
CA LEU A 19 -8.67 13.65 3.98
C LEU A 19 -7.43 12.82 3.61
N GLN A 20 -6.29 13.04 4.28
CA GLN A 20 -5.06 12.27 4.03
C GLN A 20 -5.18 10.82 4.48
N ALA A 21 -5.83 10.56 5.61
CA ALA A 21 -6.03 9.20 6.11
C ALA A 21 -6.91 8.35 5.18
N GLN A 22 -7.94 8.96 4.58
CA GLN A 22 -8.83 8.28 3.65
C GLN A 22 -8.11 7.91 2.34
N VAL A 23 -7.28 8.80 1.79
CA VAL A 23 -6.52 8.54 0.56
C VAL A 23 -5.51 7.41 0.74
N GLN A 24 -4.81 7.36 1.89
CA GLN A 24 -3.88 6.26 2.19
C GLN A 24 -4.62 4.91 2.31
N SER A 25 -5.79 4.90 2.95
CA SER A 25 -6.64 3.70 3.08
C SER A 25 -7.06 3.13 1.72
N GLU A 26 -7.46 3.97 0.78
CA GLU A 26 -7.84 3.53 -0.58
C GLU A 26 -6.63 2.97 -1.35
N ARG A 27 -5.44 3.58 -1.20
CA ARG A 27 -4.19 3.07 -1.79
C ARG A 27 -3.84 1.69 -1.26
N ASP A 28 -3.87 1.51 0.05
CA ASP A 28 -3.53 0.23 0.70
C ASP A 28 -4.54 -0.87 0.35
N LYS A 29 -5.80 -0.50 0.12
CA LYS A 29 -6.85 -1.40 -0.36
C LYS A 29 -6.60 -1.83 -1.80
N ALA A 30 -6.27 -0.89 -2.69
CA ALA A 30 -5.93 -1.20 -4.08
C ALA A 30 -4.70 -2.12 -4.18
N VAL A 31 -3.65 -1.89 -3.37
CA VAL A 31 -2.47 -2.77 -3.32
C VAL A 31 -2.84 -4.18 -2.87
N ARG A 32 -3.74 -4.33 -1.89
CA ARG A 32 -4.20 -5.64 -1.44
C ARG A 32 -5.03 -6.36 -2.51
N GLN A 33 -5.88 -5.63 -3.23
CA GLN A 33 -6.68 -6.18 -4.33
C GLN A 33 -5.80 -6.61 -5.51
N ASP A 34 -4.85 -5.77 -5.93
CA ASP A 34 -3.85 -6.12 -6.95
C ASP A 34 -3.07 -7.38 -6.55
N LYS A 35 -2.66 -7.49 -5.29
CA LYS A 35 -2.00 -8.70 -4.76
C LYS A 35 -2.89 -9.94 -4.86
N GLN A 36 -4.20 -9.81 -4.63
CA GLN A 36 -5.14 -10.94 -4.73
C GLN A 36 -5.36 -11.37 -6.19
N GLU A 37 -5.60 -10.43 -7.10
CA GLU A 37 -5.80 -10.72 -8.52
C GLU A 37 -4.55 -11.34 -9.16
N VAL A 38 -3.37 -10.81 -8.83
CA VAL A 38 -2.11 -11.32 -9.38
C VAL A 38 -1.68 -12.63 -8.70
N SER A 39 -2.09 -12.92 -7.46
CA SER A 39 -1.84 -14.23 -6.84
C SER A 39 -2.60 -15.40 -7.51
N ALA A 40 -3.61 -15.10 -8.33
CA ALA A 40 -4.26 -16.12 -9.17
C ALA A 40 -3.41 -16.49 -10.40
N ASP A 41 -2.38 -15.70 -10.70
CA ASP A 41 -1.33 -16.02 -11.67
C ASP A 41 -0.14 -16.65 -10.91
N ASP A 42 0.04 -17.96 -11.06
CA ASP A 42 1.11 -18.76 -10.41
C ASP A 42 2.54 -18.23 -10.67
N THR A 43 2.67 -17.23 -11.55
CA THR A 43 3.95 -16.62 -11.92
C THR A 43 4.47 -15.62 -10.87
N TRP A 44 3.64 -15.13 -9.94
CA TRP A 44 4.04 -14.12 -8.94
C TRP A 44 4.10 -14.64 -7.50
N ILE A 45 5.28 -14.54 -6.87
CA ILE A 45 5.49 -14.90 -5.46
C ILE A 45 5.80 -13.65 -4.65
N TYR A 46 4.85 -13.23 -3.81
CA TYR A 46 4.95 -12.01 -2.99
C TYR A 46 5.59 -12.26 -1.64
N ASP A 47 6.53 -11.41 -1.25
CA ASP A 47 7.13 -11.33 0.10
C ASP A 47 7.71 -12.66 0.64
N ASN A 48 7.97 -13.64 -0.24
CA ASN A 48 8.50 -14.94 0.13
C ASN A 48 9.68 -15.32 -0.76
N PHE A 49 10.84 -14.75 -0.46
CA PHE A 49 12.06 -14.97 -1.23
C PHE A 49 12.51 -16.44 -1.25
N LYS A 50 12.35 -17.17 -0.13
CA LYS A 50 12.76 -18.57 -0.04
C LYS A 50 12.00 -19.42 -1.06
N HIS A 51 10.67 -19.30 -1.07
CA HIS A 51 9.81 -20.00 -2.02
C HIS A 51 10.10 -19.59 -3.47
N ALA A 52 10.27 -18.28 -3.73
CA ALA A 52 10.60 -17.78 -5.06
C ALA A 52 11.91 -18.36 -5.62
N ARG A 53 12.91 -18.53 -4.75
CA ARG A 53 14.19 -19.16 -5.12
C ARG A 53 14.02 -20.66 -5.41
N GLU A 54 13.27 -21.37 -4.59
CA GLU A 54 12.99 -22.81 -4.80
C GLU A 54 12.28 -23.05 -6.13
N GLU A 55 11.28 -22.21 -6.46
CA GLU A 55 10.52 -22.30 -7.71
C GLU A 55 11.36 -21.95 -8.96
N ALA A 56 12.21 -20.93 -8.88
CA ALA A 56 13.12 -20.58 -9.96
C ALA A 56 14.12 -21.72 -10.27
N LEU A 57 14.66 -22.37 -9.23
CA LEU A 57 15.54 -23.53 -9.37
C LEU A 57 14.79 -24.73 -9.98
N ARG A 58 13.59 -25.02 -9.49
CA ARG A 58 12.74 -26.13 -9.97
C ARG A 58 12.38 -25.96 -11.44
N SER A 59 11.96 -24.76 -11.83
CA SER A 59 11.50 -24.44 -13.19
C SER A 59 12.62 -24.16 -14.18
N LYS A 60 13.88 -24.01 -13.69
CA LYS A 60 15.04 -23.56 -14.48
C LYS A 60 14.82 -22.21 -15.17
N LYS A 61 14.01 -21.34 -14.55
CA LYS A 61 13.75 -19.98 -15.04
C LYS A 61 14.50 -18.96 -14.18
N PRO A 62 14.96 -17.83 -14.77
CA PRO A 62 15.57 -16.76 -13.99
C PRO A 62 14.55 -16.12 -13.03
N LEU A 63 15.03 -15.68 -11.87
CA LEU A 63 14.22 -14.98 -10.86
C LEU A 63 14.34 -13.46 -11.04
N LEU A 64 13.21 -12.77 -11.22
CA LEU A 64 13.12 -11.30 -11.18
C LEU A 64 12.59 -10.86 -9.82
N ILE A 65 13.32 -9.99 -9.13
CA ILE A 65 12.91 -9.42 -7.83
C ILE A 65 12.51 -7.95 -8.07
N VAL A 66 11.29 -7.60 -7.68
CA VAL A 66 10.76 -6.24 -7.80
C VAL A 66 10.53 -5.67 -6.40
N PHE A 67 11.22 -4.58 -6.08
CA PHE A 67 10.96 -3.80 -4.88
C PHE A 67 9.86 -2.77 -5.18
N ARG A 68 8.76 -2.80 -4.42
CA ARG A 68 7.66 -1.82 -4.52
C ARG A 68 7.57 -1.01 -3.22
N TYR A 69 7.20 0.26 -3.33
CA TYR A 69 7.17 1.28 -2.27
C TYR A 69 5.75 1.72 -1.87
#